data_AF-A0A0R1QEC8-F1
#
_entry.id   AF-A0A0R1QEC8-F1
#
_cell.length_a   1.000
_cell.length_b   1.000
_cell.length_c   1.000
_cell.angle_alpha   90.00
_cell.angle_beta   90.00
_cell.angle_gamma   90.00
#
_symmetry.space_group_name_H-M   'P 1'
#
loop_
_entity.id
_entity.type
_entity.pdbx_description
1 polymer ?
#
loop_
_entity_poly.entity_id
_entity_poly.type
_entity_poly.pdbx_seq_one_letter_code
_entity_poly.pdbx_strand_id
1 'polypeptide(L)'
;MNDNLAVGGTTPSHGVLQEATKYLQEKSIPLVEMIRPRSGNFVYNDLEIKMMEADLFEAQKMGVDGVAFGALTEDGDLDTDTMEQLIAASSGMQVVFHMAFDALADDNKKSAIDWLVDHEVDRILTHGGPLTTPIDQTLDNIKEYIDYADGRITILPGGGVNFKNADTIAEKLGVKELHGTKIIDGVNN
;
A
#
# COMPACT_ATOMS: atom_id res chain seq x y z
N MET A 1 3.13 1.19 8.59
CA MET A 1 3.07 2.28 9.57
C MET A 1 2.85 3.58 8.84
N ASN A 2 1.96 4.40 9.38
CA ASN A 2 1.52 5.66 8.84
C ASN A 2 1.06 6.54 10.00
N ASP A 3 1.06 7.86 9.78
CA ASP A 3 0.39 8.83 10.64
C ASP A 3 -0.88 9.35 9.96
N ASN A 4 -1.69 10.14 10.65
CA ASN A 4 -2.87 10.81 10.11
C ASN A 4 -3.87 9.85 9.44
N LEU A 5 -4.25 8.78 10.16
CA LEU A 5 -5.19 7.76 9.68
C LEU A 5 -6.57 8.32 9.30
N ALA A 6 -6.98 9.45 9.88
CA ALA A 6 -8.25 10.11 9.57
C ALA A 6 -8.38 10.53 8.10
N VAL A 7 -7.25 10.67 7.38
CA VAL A 7 -7.20 11.06 5.97
C VAL A 7 -6.58 10.00 5.06
N GLY A 8 -6.59 8.74 5.53
CA GLY A 8 -6.07 7.58 4.78
C GLY A 8 -4.58 7.32 4.96
N GLY A 9 -3.90 8.05 5.85
CA GLY A 9 -2.49 7.84 6.16
C GLY A 9 -1.53 8.75 5.39
N THR A 10 -0.51 9.26 6.08
CA THR A 10 0.64 10.00 5.53
C THR A 10 1.95 9.45 6.10
N THR A 11 3.07 9.87 5.53
CA THR A 11 4.40 9.56 6.08
C THR A 11 4.46 9.98 7.55
N PRO A 12 4.90 9.10 8.47
CA PRO A 12 5.09 9.46 9.88
C PRO A 12 6.28 10.40 10.06
N SER A 13 6.36 11.07 11.22
CA SER A 13 7.56 11.86 11.53
C SER A 13 8.80 10.97 11.68
N HIS A 14 9.97 11.52 11.35
CA HIS A 14 11.27 10.82 11.46
C HIS A 14 11.51 10.16 12.82
N GLY A 15 11.17 10.84 13.92
CA GLY A 15 11.35 10.28 15.27
C GLY A 15 10.46 9.08 15.55
N VAL A 16 9.23 9.07 15.03
CA VAL A 16 8.32 7.92 15.12
C VAL A 16 8.86 6.76 14.30
N LEU A 17 9.31 7.02 13.07
CA LEU A 17 9.91 6.00 12.23
C LEU A 17 11.11 5.34 12.92
N GLN A 18 12.07 6.14 13.37
CA GLN A 18 13.29 5.65 13.99
C GLN A 18 13.02 4.73 15.20
N GLU A 19 12.15 5.15 16.11
CA GLU A 19 11.88 4.38 17.33
C GLU A 19 11.01 3.15 17.05
N ALA A 20 10.04 3.25 16.13
CA ALA A 20 9.22 2.11 15.72
C ALA A 20 10.04 1.04 15.00
N THR A 21 10.92 1.43 14.09
CA THR A 21 11.82 0.50 13.36
C THR A 21 12.69 -0.27 14.34
N LYS A 22 13.37 0.41 15.28
CA LYS A 22 14.17 -0.26 16.32
C LYS A 22 13.34 -1.26 17.12
N TYR A 23 12.18 -0.83 17.63
CA TYR A 23 11.32 -1.66 18.47
C TYR A 23 10.78 -2.90 17.73
N LEU A 24 10.41 -2.76 16.46
CA LEU A 24 9.89 -3.87 15.65
C LEU A 24 11.01 -4.83 15.23
N GLN A 25 12.21 -4.32 14.94
CA GLN A 25 13.40 -5.15 14.69
C GLN A 25 13.77 -6.00 15.92
N GLU A 26 13.73 -5.45 17.13
CA GLU A 26 13.93 -6.20 18.39
C GLU A 26 12.93 -7.36 18.54
N LYS A 27 11.75 -7.23 17.93
CA LYS A 27 10.69 -8.24 17.94
C LYS A 27 10.66 -9.11 16.69
N SER A 28 11.56 -8.89 15.74
CA SER A 28 11.60 -9.57 14.45
C SER A 28 10.26 -9.46 13.69
N ILE A 29 9.62 -8.29 13.76
CA ILE A 29 8.38 -7.99 13.05
C ILE A 29 8.72 -7.06 11.88
N PRO A 30 8.43 -7.43 10.61
CA PRO A 30 8.67 -6.55 9.48
C PRO A 30 7.84 -5.28 9.52
N LEU A 31 8.44 -4.17 9.11
CA LEU A 31 7.81 -2.85 9.01
C LEU A 31 7.69 -2.40 7.55
N VAL A 32 6.46 -2.14 7.12
CA VAL A 32 6.19 -1.40 5.88
C VAL A 32 5.85 0.04 6.22
N GLU A 33 6.64 1.03 5.79
CA GLU A 33 6.38 2.45 5.99
C GLU A 33 5.51 3.04 4.87
N MET A 34 4.60 3.95 5.21
CA MET A 34 3.88 4.77 4.23
C MET A 34 4.76 5.92 3.75
N ILE A 35 4.86 6.10 2.44
CA ILE A 35 5.52 7.25 1.81
C ILE A 35 4.45 8.03 1.07
N ARG A 36 3.91 9.06 1.73
CA ARG A 36 2.82 9.88 1.21
C ARG A 36 2.86 11.26 1.87
N PRO A 37 3.25 12.33 1.14
CA PRO A 37 3.60 13.62 1.73
C PRO A 37 2.38 14.41 2.22
N ARG A 38 1.18 14.09 1.71
CA ARG A 38 -0.09 14.72 2.08
C ARG A 38 -1.28 13.82 1.81
N SER A 39 -2.43 14.20 2.35
CA SER A 39 -3.72 13.60 2.01
C SER A 39 -4.26 14.08 0.66
N GLY A 40 -5.45 13.60 0.30
CA GLY A 40 -6.12 13.95 -0.95
C GLY A 40 -5.75 13.01 -2.10
N ASN A 41 -5.50 13.58 -3.28
CA ASN A 41 -5.20 12.83 -4.49
C ASN A 41 -3.80 12.17 -4.45
N PHE A 42 -3.49 11.42 -5.51
CA PHE A 42 -2.20 10.76 -5.73
C PHE A 42 -1.43 11.35 -6.92
N VAL A 43 -1.80 12.56 -7.35
CA VAL A 43 -1.12 13.31 -8.41
C VAL A 43 -0.15 14.25 -7.74
N TYR A 44 1.14 13.99 -7.89
CA TYR A 44 2.20 14.71 -7.18
C TYR A 44 2.92 15.69 -8.09
N ASN A 45 3.27 16.86 -7.57
CA ASN A 45 4.18 17.76 -8.26
C ASN A 45 5.65 17.44 -7.92
N ASP A 46 6.59 18.02 -8.67
CA ASP A 46 8.04 17.80 -8.49
C ASP A 46 8.55 18.02 -7.07
N LEU A 47 7.96 18.96 -6.31
CA LEU A 47 8.38 19.21 -4.93
C LEU A 47 7.89 18.10 -4.00
N GLU A 48 6.67 17.61 -4.21
CA GLU A 48 6.10 16.49 -3.45
C GLU A 48 6.86 15.19 -3.74
N ILE A 49 7.23 14.94 -4.99
CA ILE A 49 8.05 13.78 -5.38
C ILE A 49 9.41 13.83 -4.66
N LYS A 50 10.08 14.99 -4.63
CA LYS A 50 11.34 15.15 -3.89
C LYS A 50 11.21 14.93 -2.38
N MET A 51 10.06 15.27 -1.80
CA MET A 51 9.79 14.96 -0.39
C MET A 51 9.71 13.43 -0.19
N MET A 52 9.00 12.74 -1.09
CA MET A 52 8.86 11.28 -1.05
C MET A 52 10.21 10.57 -1.23
N GLU A 53 11.06 11.02 -2.16
CA GLU A 53 12.42 10.50 -2.33
C GLU A 53 13.27 10.70 -1.06
N ALA A 54 13.19 11.87 -0.42
CA ALA A 54 13.90 12.14 0.82
C ALA A 54 13.45 11.21 1.95
N ASP A 55 12.14 10.98 2.10
CA ASP A 55 11.57 10.05 3.06
C ASP A 55 12.02 8.60 2.80
N LEU A 56 12.07 8.17 1.52
CA LEU A 56 12.59 6.86 1.11
C LEU A 56 14.05 6.66 1.50
N PHE A 57 14.90 7.67 1.29
CA PHE A 57 16.30 7.58 1.70
C PHE A 57 16.47 7.50 3.22
N GLU A 58 15.60 8.16 3.99
CA GLU A 58 15.60 8.02 5.45
C GLU A 58 15.14 6.62 5.89
N ALA A 59 14.07 6.09 5.29
CA ALA A 59 13.60 4.72 5.53
C ALA A 59 14.71 3.68 5.27
N GLN A 60 15.41 3.82 4.14
CA GLN A 60 16.51 2.95 3.76
C GLN A 60 17.67 3.01 4.79
N LYS A 61 18.07 4.21 5.23
CA LYS A 61 19.12 4.38 6.25
C LYS A 61 18.77 3.72 7.58
N MET A 62 17.49 3.64 7.92
CA MET A 62 17.01 3.02 9.15
C MET A 62 16.83 1.50 9.03
N GLY A 63 16.94 0.94 7.82
CA GLY A 63 16.72 -0.49 7.59
C GLY A 63 15.26 -0.88 7.74
N VAL A 64 14.35 -0.04 7.24
CA VAL A 64 12.92 -0.38 7.09
C VAL A 64 12.80 -1.53 6.08
N ASP A 65 11.90 -2.50 6.34
CA ASP A 65 11.78 -3.71 5.51
C ASP A 65 11.03 -3.45 4.19
N GLY A 66 10.08 -2.53 4.20
CA GLY A 66 9.26 -2.20 3.03
C GLY A 66 8.67 -0.81 3.07
N VAL A 67 8.18 -0.34 1.93
CA VAL A 67 7.59 0.97 1.74
C VAL A 67 6.32 0.87 0.90
N ALA A 68 5.36 1.74 1.17
CA ALA A 68 4.07 1.78 0.49
C ALA A 68 3.81 3.18 -0.07
N PHE A 69 3.59 3.27 -1.38
CA PHE A 69 3.29 4.51 -2.10
C PHE A 69 2.51 4.21 -3.38
N GLY A 70 2.12 5.26 -4.10
CA GLY A 70 1.54 5.12 -5.43
C GLY A 70 1.23 6.49 -6.01
N ALA A 71 1.61 6.69 -7.27
CA ALA A 71 1.42 7.93 -8.00
C ALA A 71 0.49 7.72 -9.20
N LEU A 72 -0.40 8.68 -9.43
CA LEU A 72 -1.35 8.69 -10.53
C LEU A 72 -1.21 9.97 -11.35
N THR A 73 -1.61 9.91 -12.61
CA THR A 73 -1.73 11.08 -13.48
C THR A 73 -3.06 11.81 -13.23
N GLU A 74 -3.21 13.02 -13.76
CA GLU A 74 -4.48 13.76 -13.71
C GLU A 74 -5.64 13.02 -14.40
N ASP A 75 -5.32 12.15 -15.37
CA ASP A 75 -6.28 11.33 -16.12
C ASP A 75 -6.74 10.08 -15.34
N GLY A 76 -6.16 9.83 -14.15
CA GLY A 76 -6.48 8.66 -13.33
C GLY A 76 -5.75 7.40 -13.76
N ASP A 77 -4.63 7.53 -14.46
CA ASP A 77 -3.73 6.45 -14.86
C ASP A 77 -2.56 6.32 -13.89
N LEU A 78 -1.84 5.20 -13.99
CA LEU A 78 -0.58 5.03 -13.27
C LEU A 78 0.45 6.04 -13.79
N ASP A 79 1.01 6.86 -12.91
CA ASP A 79 2.12 7.74 -13.26
C ASP A 79 3.42 6.93 -13.25
N THR A 80 3.76 6.38 -14.41
CA THR A 80 4.91 5.48 -14.57
C THR A 80 6.23 6.20 -14.30
N ASP A 81 6.37 7.45 -14.72
CA ASP A 81 7.60 8.22 -14.56
C ASP A 81 7.89 8.49 -13.07
N THR A 82 6.87 8.87 -12.30
CA THR A 82 7.00 9.03 -10.85
C THR A 82 7.20 7.69 -10.16
N MET A 83 6.49 6.64 -10.57
CA MET A 83 6.65 5.30 -9.99
C MET A 83 8.06 4.73 -10.20
N GLU A 84 8.66 4.89 -11.39
CA GLU A 84 10.05 4.46 -11.66
C GLU A 84 11.05 5.17 -10.73
N GLN A 85 10.90 6.48 -10.52
CA GLN A 85 11.77 7.26 -9.62
C GLN A 85 11.67 6.74 -8.18
N LEU A 86 10.45 6.53 -7.67
CA LEU A 86 10.22 6.08 -6.31
C LEU A 86 10.67 4.62 -6.09
N ILE A 87 10.44 3.74 -7.07
CA ILE A 87 10.92 2.34 -7.03
C ILE A 87 12.45 2.34 -6.97
N ALA A 88 13.13 3.13 -7.82
CA ALA A 88 14.58 3.23 -7.80
C ALA A 88 15.12 3.75 -6.44
N ALA A 89 14.45 4.74 -5.85
CA ALA A 89 14.79 5.26 -4.52
C ALA A 89 14.49 4.26 -3.38
N SER A 90 13.67 3.23 -3.62
CA SER A 90 13.28 2.21 -2.65
C SER A 90 14.20 0.99 -2.62
N SER A 91 15.33 1.02 -3.35
CA SER A 91 16.24 -0.11 -3.51
C SER A 91 16.57 -0.83 -2.19
N GLY A 92 16.31 -2.14 -2.16
CA GLY A 92 16.59 -3.00 -1.01
C GLY A 92 15.45 -3.10 0.01
N MET A 93 14.33 -2.42 -0.22
CA MET A 93 13.09 -2.54 0.54
C MET A 93 12.01 -3.18 -0.34
N GLN A 94 11.04 -3.88 0.27
CA GLN A 94 9.83 -4.29 -0.44
C GLN A 94 9.01 -3.08 -0.86
N VAL A 95 8.36 -3.13 -2.01
CA VAL A 95 7.48 -2.06 -2.51
C VAL A 95 6.03 -2.54 -2.53
N VAL A 96 5.14 -1.72 -1.95
CA VAL A 96 3.69 -1.94 -1.98
C VAL A 96 3.03 -0.79 -2.70
N PHE A 97 2.34 -1.06 -3.82
CA PHE A 97 1.46 -0.09 -4.43
C PHE A 97 0.19 0.05 -3.58
N HIS A 98 0.04 1.18 -2.91
CA HIS A 98 -1.02 1.36 -1.92
C HIS A 98 -2.41 1.60 -2.56
N MET A 99 -3.38 2.10 -1.78
CA MET A 99 -4.77 2.32 -2.22
C MET A 99 -4.98 3.35 -3.35
N ALA A 100 -3.91 3.94 -3.91
CA ALA A 100 -3.99 4.58 -5.23
C ALA A 100 -4.51 3.63 -6.31
N PHE A 101 -4.31 2.31 -6.14
CA PHE A 101 -4.88 1.31 -7.04
C PHE A 101 -6.40 1.43 -7.17
N ASP A 102 -7.11 1.69 -6.06
CA ASP A 102 -8.57 1.82 -6.08
C ASP A 102 -9.02 3.09 -6.81
N ALA A 103 -8.16 4.10 -6.92
CA ALA A 103 -8.43 5.36 -7.62
C ALA A 103 -8.11 5.34 -9.12
N LEU A 104 -7.42 4.29 -9.62
CA LEU A 104 -7.26 4.05 -11.06
C LEU A 104 -8.62 3.87 -11.74
N ALA A 105 -8.74 4.34 -12.98
CA ALA A 105 -9.85 3.96 -13.85
C ALA A 105 -9.94 2.43 -13.99
N ASP A 106 -11.15 1.87 -13.95
CA ASP A 106 -11.37 0.42 -13.94
C ASP A 106 -10.73 -0.29 -15.14
N ASP A 107 -10.82 0.31 -16.34
CA ASP A 107 -10.22 -0.23 -17.57
C ASP A 107 -8.69 -0.32 -17.50
N ASN A 108 -8.05 0.46 -16.63
CA ASN A 108 -6.59 0.56 -16.52
C ASN A 108 -6.00 -0.24 -15.35
N LYS A 109 -6.83 -0.85 -14.50
CA LYS A 109 -6.36 -1.64 -13.35
C LYS A 109 -5.54 -2.86 -13.76
N LYS A 110 -5.94 -3.57 -14.82
CA LYS A 110 -5.22 -4.76 -15.31
C LYS A 110 -3.87 -4.42 -15.92
N SER A 111 -3.82 -3.38 -16.76
CA SER A 111 -2.54 -2.88 -17.30
C SER A 111 -1.63 -2.34 -16.19
N ALA A 112 -2.18 -1.73 -15.15
CA ALA A 112 -1.39 -1.32 -13.98
C ALA A 112 -0.82 -2.54 -13.23
N ILE A 113 -1.59 -3.63 -13.06
CA ILE A 113 -1.06 -4.88 -12.48
C ILE A 113 0.13 -5.40 -13.31
N ASP A 114 0.00 -5.46 -14.63
CA ASP A 114 1.07 -5.94 -15.51
C ASP A 114 2.32 -5.05 -15.42
N TRP A 115 2.14 -3.73 -15.43
CA TRP A 115 3.25 -2.80 -15.26
C TRP A 115 3.95 -2.96 -13.90
N LEU A 116 3.18 -3.06 -12.81
CA LEU A 116 3.72 -3.23 -11.45
C LEU A 116 4.49 -4.55 -11.30
N VAL A 117 4.03 -5.62 -11.95
CA VAL A 117 4.77 -6.90 -12.05
C VAL A 117 6.11 -6.70 -12.77
N ASP A 118 6.10 -6.04 -13.93
CA ASP A 118 7.31 -5.83 -14.74
C ASP A 118 8.35 -4.94 -14.02
N HIS A 119 7.93 -4.16 -13.03
CA HIS A 119 8.78 -3.29 -12.21
C HIS A 119 9.02 -3.85 -10.79
N GLU A 120 8.81 -5.16 -10.60
CA GLU A 120 9.14 -5.90 -9.38
C GLU A 120 8.48 -5.34 -8.09
N VAL A 121 7.28 -4.75 -8.21
CA VAL A 121 6.49 -4.37 -7.04
C VAL A 121 5.97 -5.63 -6.34
N ASP A 122 6.17 -5.74 -5.02
CA ASP A 122 5.83 -6.96 -4.27
C ASP A 122 4.31 -7.15 -4.12
N ARG A 123 3.59 -6.07 -3.80
CA ARG A 123 2.17 -6.15 -3.41
C ARG A 123 1.34 -4.96 -3.91
N ILE A 124 0.05 -5.20 -4.12
CA ILE A 124 -0.96 -4.16 -4.37
C ILE A 124 -1.97 -4.20 -3.22
N LEU A 125 -2.06 -3.11 -2.44
CA LEU A 125 -3.10 -2.93 -1.43
C LEU A 125 -4.37 -2.37 -2.09
N THR A 126 -5.47 -3.11 -2.01
CA THR A 126 -6.74 -2.72 -2.63
C THR A 126 -7.94 -3.03 -1.75
N HIS A 127 -8.92 -2.13 -1.81
CA HIS A 127 -10.26 -2.35 -1.30
C HIS A 127 -11.19 -3.01 -2.33
N GLY A 128 -10.80 -3.07 -3.60
CA GLY A 128 -11.62 -3.58 -4.69
C GLY A 128 -12.68 -2.60 -5.18
N GLY A 129 -12.60 -1.34 -4.76
CA GLY A 129 -13.61 -0.31 -5.06
C GLY A 129 -13.51 0.91 -4.13
N PRO A 130 -14.53 1.78 -4.12
CA PRO A 130 -14.55 2.95 -3.24
C PRO A 130 -14.62 2.55 -1.76
N LEU A 131 -13.80 3.19 -0.91
CA LEU A 131 -13.78 2.98 0.55
C LEU A 131 -15.11 3.25 1.28
N THR A 132 -16.05 3.93 0.62
CA THR A 132 -17.41 4.14 1.14
C THR A 132 -18.29 2.89 1.04
N THR A 133 -17.88 1.93 0.22
CA THR A 133 -18.54 0.63 0.08
C THR A 133 -17.99 -0.32 1.15
N PRO A 134 -18.82 -1.13 1.81
CA PRO A 134 -18.33 -2.19 2.69
C PRO A 134 -17.50 -3.23 1.92
N ILE A 135 -16.38 -3.70 2.51
CA ILE A 135 -15.44 -4.59 1.83
C ILE A 135 -16.06 -5.92 1.38
N ASP A 136 -17.10 -6.41 2.07
CA ASP A 136 -17.81 -7.64 1.70
C ASP A 136 -18.50 -7.55 0.34
N GLN A 137 -18.79 -6.33 -0.12
CA GLN A 137 -19.40 -6.05 -1.42
C GLN A 137 -18.37 -5.82 -2.54
N THR A 138 -17.08 -5.69 -2.23
CA THR A 138 -16.01 -5.47 -3.21
C THR A 138 -15.15 -6.70 -3.45
N LEU A 139 -15.37 -7.79 -2.68
CA LEU A 139 -14.56 -9.01 -2.75
C LEU A 139 -14.50 -9.63 -4.14
N ASP A 140 -15.57 -9.51 -4.95
CA ASP A 140 -15.60 -10.11 -6.27
C ASP A 140 -14.60 -9.42 -7.23
N ASN A 141 -14.44 -8.09 -7.11
CA ASN A 141 -13.41 -7.34 -7.84
C ASN A 141 -12.00 -7.72 -7.36
N ILE A 142 -11.81 -7.85 -6.04
CA ILE A 142 -10.52 -8.29 -5.49
C ILE A 142 -10.16 -9.68 -6.01
N LYS A 143 -11.15 -10.59 -6.08
CA LYS A 143 -10.96 -11.93 -6.63
C LYS A 143 -10.55 -11.88 -8.11
N GLU A 144 -11.16 -11.01 -8.90
CA GLU A 144 -10.76 -10.80 -10.30
C GLU A 144 -9.31 -10.34 -10.40
N TYR A 145 -8.86 -9.42 -9.55
CA TYR A 145 -7.46 -8.96 -9.55
C TYR A 145 -6.50 -10.06 -9.09
N ILE A 146 -6.87 -10.88 -8.09
CA ILE A 146 -6.08 -12.04 -7.66
C ILE A 146 -5.91 -13.04 -8.82
N ASP A 147 -7.02 -13.37 -9.49
CA ASP A 147 -7.01 -14.33 -10.60
C ASP A 147 -6.23 -13.80 -11.80
N TYR A 148 -6.33 -12.50 -12.08
CA TYR A 148 -5.55 -11.86 -13.14
C TYR A 148 -4.06 -11.80 -12.80
N ALA A 149 -3.71 -11.49 -11.53
CA ALA A 149 -2.32 -11.46 -11.08
C ALA A 149 -1.67 -12.85 -11.16
N ASP A 150 -2.42 -13.93 -10.96
CA ASP A 150 -1.97 -15.33 -11.11
C ASP A 150 -0.65 -15.61 -10.37
N GLY A 151 -0.51 -15.06 -9.16
CA GLY A 151 0.69 -15.21 -8.34
C GLY A 151 1.92 -14.41 -8.79
N ARG A 152 1.84 -13.60 -9.84
CA ARG A 152 2.94 -12.72 -10.32
C ARG A 152 3.20 -11.55 -9.37
N ILE A 153 2.16 -11.07 -8.70
CA ILE A 153 2.19 -10.03 -7.67
C ILE A 153 1.17 -10.35 -6.59
N THR A 154 1.45 -9.99 -5.33
CA THR A 154 0.50 -10.24 -4.24
C THR A 154 -0.59 -9.17 -4.23
N ILE A 155 -1.85 -9.58 -4.40
CA ILE A 155 -2.99 -8.70 -4.11
C ILE A 155 -3.31 -8.80 -2.62
N LEU A 156 -3.21 -7.66 -1.92
CA LEU A 156 -3.39 -7.51 -0.48
C LEU A 156 -4.74 -6.83 -0.20
N PRO A 157 -5.78 -7.57 0.23
CA PRO A 157 -7.07 -6.98 0.57
C PRO A 157 -6.97 -6.07 1.79
N GLY A 158 -7.57 -4.88 1.73
CA GLY A 158 -7.59 -3.94 2.84
C GLY A 158 -8.74 -2.93 2.81
N GLY A 159 -8.81 -2.10 3.85
CA GLY A 159 -9.90 -1.14 4.04
C GLY A 159 -11.20 -1.82 4.52
N GLY A 160 -11.38 -1.92 5.85
CA GLY A 160 -12.56 -2.59 6.44
C GLY A 160 -12.35 -4.06 6.83
N VAL A 161 -11.16 -4.63 6.57
CA VAL A 161 -10.75 -5.90 7.17
C VAL A 161 -10.51 -5.72 8.67
N ASN A 162 -11.04 -6.63 9.48
CA ASN A 162 -10.94 -6.65 10.93
C ASN A 162 -11.02 -8.08 11.47
N PHE A 163 -10.76 -8.26 12.76
CA PHE A 163 -10.71 -9.58 13.40
C PHE A 163 -11.99 -10.42 13.27
N LYS A 164 -13.15 -9.80 12.98
CA LYS A 164 -14.42 -10.52 12.82
C LYS A 164 -14.63 -11.06 11.40
N ASN A 165 -14.01 -10.46 10.39
CA ASN A 165 -14.21 -10.82 8.99
C ASN A 165 -12.93 -11.32 8.28
N ALA A 166 -11.76 -11.21 8.92
CA ALA A 166 -10.48 -11.59 8.33
C ALA A 166 -10.47 -13.04 7.82
N ASP A 167 -10.85 -14.01 8.66
CA ASP A 167 -10.84 -15.43 8.29
C ASP A 167 -11.78 -15.72 7.11
N THR A 168 -12.99 -15.17 7.14
CA THR A 168 -13.98 -15.33 6.06
C THR A 168 -13.50 -14.72 4.75
N ILE A 169 -12.88 -13.54 4.80
CA ILE A 169 -12.33 -12.86 3.61
C ILE A 169 -11.15 -13.65 3.06
N ALA A 170 -10.23 -14.12 3.92
CA ALA A 170 -9.09 -14.94 3.53
C ALA A 170 -9.54 -16.23 2.83
N GLU A 171 -10.54 -16.92 3.40
CA GLU A 171 -11.11 -18.14 2.81
C GLU A 171 -11.78 -17.87 1.46
N LYS A 172 -12.63 -16.84 1.36
CA LYS A 172 -13.34 -16.51 0.11
C LYS A 172 -12.38 -16.11 -1.02
N LEU A 173 -11.33 -15.37 -0.70
CA LEU A 173 -10.35 -14.89 -1.68
C LEU A 173 -9.20 -15.86 -1.93
N GLY A 174 -8.99 -16.85 -1.05
CA GLY A 174 -7.86 -17.77 -1.11
C GLY A 174 -6.51 -17.10 -0.79
N VAL A 175 -6.50 -16.04 0.01
CA VAL A 175 -5.29 -15.27 0.35
C VAL A 175 -4.77 -15.61 1.74
N LYS A 176 -3.48 -15.34 1.97
CA LYS A 176 -2.80 -15.51 3.27
C LYS A 176 -2.44 -14.19 3.94
N GLU A 177 -2.59 -13.09 3.22
CA GLU A 177 -2.21 -11.76 3.68
C GLU A 177 -3.42 -10.85 3.62
N LEU A 178 -3.59 -10.04 4.66
CA LEU A 178 -4.71 -9.12 4.82
C LEU A 178 -4.21 -7.87 5.54
N HIS A 179 -4.78 -6.72 5.21
CA HIS A 179 -4.44 -5.45 5.83
C HIS A 179 -5.64 -4.82 6.56
N GLY A 180 -5.51 -4.56 7.86
CA GLY A 180 -6.58 -3.94 8.63
C GLY A 180 -6.10 -3.25 9.90
N THR A 181 -6.70 -2.10 10.21
CA THR A 181 -6.42 -1.33 11.44
C THR A 181 -6.93 -2.01 12.71
N LYS A 182 -7.87 -2.97 12.58
CA LYS A 182 -8.47 -3.75 13.67
C LYS A 182 -8.38 -5.25 13.41
N ILE A 183 -7.31 -5.70 12.76
CA ILE A 183 -7.17 -7.10 12.31
C ILE A 183 -6.88 -8.08 13.45
N ILE A 184 -6.37 -7.59 14.59
CA ILE A 184 -6.15 -8.37 15.81
C ILE A 184 -7.23 -8.01 16.84
N ASP A 185 -7.83 -9.03 17.46
CA ASP A 185 -8.80 -8.83 18.54
C ASP A 185 -8.14 -8.17 19.77
N GLY A 186 -8.87 -7.30 20.46
CA GLY A 186 -8.40 -6.61 21.66
C GLY A 186 -7.47 -5.41 21.46
N VAL A 187 -7.19 -5.01 20.21
CA VAL A 187 -6.46 -3.75 19.92
C VAL A 187 -7.47 -2.60 19.80
N ASN A 188 -7.47 -1.69 20.78
CA ASN A 188 -8.39 -0.56 21.00
C ASN A 188 -9.74 -0.87 21.69
N ASN A 189 -9.67 -1.34 22.95
CA ASN A 189 -10.63 -0.94 23.99
C ASN A 189 -10.00 0.17 24.84
#